data_AF-A0A918DQN7-F1
#
_entry.id   AF-A0A918DQN7-F1
#
_cell.length_a   1.000
_cell.length_b   1.000
_cell.length_c   1.000
_cell.angle_alpha   90.00
_cell.angle_beta   90.00
_cell.angle_gamma   90.00
#
_symmetry.space_group_name_H-M   'P 1'
#
loop_
_entity.id
_entity.type
_entity.pdbx_description
1 polymer ?
#
loop_
_entity_poly.entity_id
_entity_poly.type
_entity_poly.pdbx_seq_one_letter_code
_entity_poly.pdbx_strand_id
1 'polypeptide(L)'
;MRIMWGCLTAVVIVPLVGLFLLIMIPIWRDDARLDAFYDRVVAYPLPPNSRDAFSMDRDATFGKNLVGGSGSYCDYRVRITLQTALTPQEIHRHYDNASIAGAESKAMISLYFRDEDSAGGRRVIVEAYDSHDWDGDWRCY
;
A
#
# COMPACT_ATOMS: atom_id res chain seq x y z
N MET A 1 -42.02 -31.48 -2.81
CA MET A 1 -41.97 -29.99 -2.72
C MET A 1 -40.64 -29.44 -2.20
N ARG A 2 -40.06 -29.96 -1.10
CA ARG A 2 -38.76 -29.47 -0.56
C ARG A 2 -37.58 -29.50 -1.55
N ILE A 3 -37.44 -30.58 -2.33
CA ILE A 3 -36.35 -30.74 -3.31
C ILE A 3 -36.48 -29.75 -4.48
N MET A 4 -37.70 -29.53 -4.96
CA MET A 4 -38.00 -28.62 -6.07
C MET A 4 -37.76 -27.16 -5.68
N TRP A 5 -38.06 -26.79 -4.44
CA TRP A 5 -37.76 -25.46 -3.90
C TRP A 5 -36.25 -25.26 -3.72
N GLY A 6 -35.54 -26.29 -3.24
CA GLY A 6 -34.08 -26.32 -3.14
C GLY A 6 -33.38 -26.10 -4.49
N CYS A 7 -33.85 -26.77 -5.55
CA CYS A 7 -33.32 -26.57 -6.91
C CYS A 7 -33.57 -25.16 -7.44
N LEU A 8 -34.76 -24.58 -7.22
CA LEU A 8 -35.05 -23.21 -7.63
C LEU A 8 -34.21 -22.17 -6.87
N THR A 9 -34.02 -22.36 -5.56
CA THR A 9 -33.10 -21.51 -4.79
C THR A 9 -31.65 -21.67 -5.24
N ALA A 10 -31.20 -22.88 -5.55
CA ALA A 10 -29.83 -23.09 -6.04
C ALA A 10 -29.60 -22.40 -7.39
N VAL A 11 -30.58 -22.46 -8.31
CA VAL A 11 -30.49 -21.78 -9.62
C VAL A 11 -30.35 -20.27 -9.50
N VAL A 12 -30.90 -19.65 -8.45
CA VAL A 12 -30.78 -18.20 -8.23
C VAL A 12 -29.55 -17.85 -7.38
N ILE A 13 -29.23 -18.64 -6.36
CA ILE A 13 -28.13 -18.35 -5.43
C ILE A 13 -26.78 -18.59 -6.10
N VAL A 14 -26.61 -19.66 -6.87
CA VAL A 14 -25.34 -19.99 -7.53
C VAL A 14 -24.84 -18.85 -8.44
N PRO A 15 -25.65 -18.27 -9.35
CA PRO A 15 -25.18 -17.16 -10.17
C PRO A 15 -24.93 -15.88 -9.36
N LEU A 16 -25.69 -15.63 -8.28
CA LEU A 16 -25.44 -14.49 -7.40
C LEU A 16 -24.11 -14.62 -6.65
N VAL A 17 -23.81 -15.82 -6.11
CA VAL A 17 -22.52 -16.12 -5.48
C VAL A 17 -21.40 -16.04 -6.52
N GLY A 18 -21.61 -16.57 -7.72
CA GLY A 18 -20.65 -16.46 -8.82
C GLY A 18 -20.33 -15.01 -9.16
N LEU A 19 -21.35 -14.15 -9.32
CA LEU A 19 -21.17 -12.73 -9.58
C LEU A 19 -20.46 -12.02 -8.43
N PHE A 20 -20.82 -12.32 -7.19
CA PHE A 20 -20.17 -11.77 -6.00
C PHE A 20 -18.67 -12.13 -5.99
N LEU A 21 -18.32 -13.39 -6.25
CA LEU A 21 -16.92 -13.82 -6.31
C LEU A 21 -16.16 -13.16 -7.47
N LEU A 22 -16.79 -12.97 -8.63
CA LEU A 22 -16.16 -12.26 -9.76
C LEU A 22 -15.78 -10.82 -9.40
N ILE A 23 -16.57 -10.15 -8.56
CA ILE A 23 -16.30 -8.79 -8.10
C ILE A 23 -15.29 -8.77 -6.95
N MET A 24 -15.40 -9.70 -6.01
CA MET A 24 -14.60 -9.68 -4.78
C MET A 24 -13.19 -10.26 -4.94
N ILE A 25 -12.98 -11.21 -5.86
CA ILE A 25 -11.66 -11.83 -6.08
C ILE A 25 -10.60 -10.78 -6.47
N PRO A 26 -10.84 -9.85 -7.41
CA PRO A 26 -9.89 -8.78 -7.71
C PRO A 26 -9.59 -7.90 -6.49
N ILE A 27 -10.63 -7.49 -5.76
CA ILE A 27 -10.51 -6.67 -4.54
C ILE A 27 -9.62 -7.37 -3.51
N TRP A 28 -9.88 -8.64 -3.20
CA TRP A 28 -9.10 -9.40 -2.24
C TRP A 28 -7.64 -9.60 -2.68
N ARG A 29 -7.40 -9.72 -3.99
CA ARG A 29 -6.04 -9.82 -4.52
C ARG A 29 -5.27 -8.53 -4.27
N ASP A 30 -5.86 -7.37 -4.55
CA ASP A 30 -5.19 -6.09 -4.36
C ASP A 30 -5.04 -5.71 -2.89
N ASP A 31 -6.02 -6.06 -2.04
CA ASP A 31 -5.88 -5.92 -0.59
C ASP A 31 -4.70 -6.77 -0.08
N ALA A 32 -4.58 -8.02 -0.53
CA ALA A 32 -3.46 -8.88 -0.16
C ALA A 32 -2.10 -8.38 -0.70
N ARG A 33 -2.08 -7.76 -1.89
CA ARG A 33 -0.88 -7.10 -2.43
C ARG A 33 -0.47 -5.90 -1.58
N LEU A 34 -1.42 -5.06 -1.19
CA LEU A 34 -1.19 -3.89 -0.33
C LEU A 34 -0.65 -4.34 1.04
N ASP A 35 -1.26 -5.33 1.67
CA ASP A 35 -0.81 -5.86 2.96
C ASP A 35 0.62 -6.41 2.87
N ALA A 36 0.89 -7.24 1.85
CA ALA A 36 2.23 -7.77 1.64
C ALA A 36 3.25 -6.66 1.35
N PHE A 37 2.86 -5.61 0.62
CA PHE A 37 3.72 -4.46 0.36
C PHE A 37 4.00 -3.67 1.64
N TYR A 38 2.96 -3.41 2.45
CA TYR A 38 3.09 -2.80 3.76
C TYR A 38 4.09 -3.56 4.63
N ASP A 39 3.94 -4.88 4.74
CA ASP A 39 4.83 -5.74 5.54
C ASP A 39 6.29 -5.61 5.09
N ARG A 40 6.56 -5.55 3.78
CA ARG A 40 7.91 -5.36 3.24
C ARG A 40 8.49 -3.98 3.57
N VAL A 41 7.67 -2.94 3.49
CA VAL A 41 8.10 -1.56 3.79
C VAL A 41 8.40 -1.40 5.29
N VAL A 42 7.55 -1.91 6.17
CA VAL A 42 7.77 -1.80 7.63
C VAL A 42 8.87 -2.73 8.14
N ALA A 43 9.15 -3.84 7.46
CA ALA A 43 10.26 -4.73 7.78
C ALA A 43 11.62 -4.19 7.32
N TYR A 44 11.65 -3.22 6.41
CA TYR A 44 12.90 -2.59 5.98
C TYR A 44 13.55 -1.87 7.16
N PRO A 45 14.87 -2.06 7.41
CA PRO A 45 15.53 -1.48 8.57
C PRO A 45 15.41 0.04 8.59
N LEU A 46 14.97 0.57 9.72
CA LEU A 46 14.95 2.01 9.96
C LEU A 46 16.38 2.58 9.91
N PRO A 47 16.54 3.84 9.49
CA PRO A 47 17.83 4.51 9.59
C PRO A 47 18.32 4.53 11.05
N PRO A 48 19.63 4.46 11.29
CA PRO A 48 20.17 4.50 12.64
C PRO A 48 19.71 5.77 13.38
N ASN A 49 19.56 5.70 14.70
CA ASN A 49 19.08 6.82 15.52
C ASN A 49 17.73 7.41 15.07
N SER A 50 16.90 6.58 14.43
CA SER A 50 15.54 6.95 14.04
C SER A 50 14.53 6.05 14.75
N ARG A 51 13.35 6.60 15.02
CA ARG A 51 12.22 5.89 15.60
C ARG A 51 10.94 6.33 14.89
N ASP A 52 9.90 5.53 14.96
CA ASP A 52 8.57 6.00 14.55
C ASP A 52 8.22 7.27 15.36
N ALA A 53 7.76 8.31 14.66
CA ALA A 53 7.29 9.52 15.33
C ALA A 53 6.05 9.19 16.17
N PHE A 54 5.13 8.42 15.58
CA PHE A 54 3.97 7.83 16.24
C PHE A 54 3.68 6.48 15.57
N SER A 55 3.42 5.43 16.35
CA SER A 55 3.10 4.10 15.78
C SER A 55 1.81 4.11 14.96
N MET A 56 0.92 5.08 15.20
CA MET A 56 -0.33 5.29 14.47
C MET A 56 -0.15 6.08 13.16
N ASP A 57 1.03 6.64 12.88
CA ASP A 57 1.31 7.42 11.66
C ASP A 57 1.73 6.54 10.47
N ARG A 58 1.66 5.22 10.63
CA ARG A 58 1.85 4.27 9.53
C ARG A 58 0.52 4.10 8.80
N ASP A 59 0.52 4.42 7.52
CA ASP A 59 -0.66 4.35 6.67
C ASP A 59 -0.35 3.57 5.39
N ALA A 60 -1.34 2.84 4.90
CA ALA A 60 -1.31 2.10 3.66
C ALA A 60 -2.55 2.50 2.85
N THR A 61 -2.32 3.17 1.74
CA THR A 61 -3.37 3.64 0.84
C THR A 61 -3.31 2.86 -0.46
N PHE A 62 -4.48 2.46 -0.96
CA PHE A 62 -4.68 1.94 -2.30
C PHE A 62 -5.61 2.86 -3.09
N GLY A 63 -5.32 3.08 -4.36
CA GLY A 63 -6.22 3.82 -5.23
C GLY A 63 -5.59 4.25 -6.54
N LYS A 64 -6.36 5.00 -7.32
CA LYS A 64 -5.92 5.56 -8.59
C LYS A 64 -5.20 6.89 -8.39
N ASN A 65 -4.16 7.15 -9.19
CA ASN A 65 -3.45 8.43 -9.27
C ASN A 65 -2.75 8.87 -7.97
N LEU A 66 -2.26 7.93 -7.16
CA LEU A 66 -1.41 8.25 -6.01
C LEU A 66 0.00 8.67 -6.46
N VAL A 67 0.51 8.11 -7.56
CA VAL A 67 1.80 8.49 -8.17
C VAL A 67 1.63 9.57 -9.26
N GLY A 68 0.38 9.84 -9.66
CA GLY A 68 0.01 10.80 -10.69
C GLY A 68 -0.01 10.22 -12.11
N GLY A 69 -0.86 10.79 -12.96
CA GLY A 69 -1.13 10.30 -14.32
C GLY A 69 -2.63 10.17 -14.59
N SER A 70 -3.00 9.68 -15.78
CA SER A 70 -4.39 9.46 -16.19
C SER A 70 -4.65 8.06 -16.75
N GLY A 71 -3.68 7.15 -16.61
CA GLY A 71 -3.74 5.78 -17.10
C GLY A 71 -4.66 4.87 -16.27
N SER A 72 -4.86 3.66 -16.76
CA SER A 72 -5.57 2.58 -16.07
C SER A 72 -4.58 1.74 -15.27
N TYR A 73 -4.20 2.24 -14.10
CA TYR A 73 -3.31 1.56 -13.16
C TYR A 73 -3.86 1.68 -11.74
N CYS A 74 -3.43 0.74 -10.90
CA CYS A 74 -3.66 0.74 -9.48
C CYS A 74 -2.36 1.13 -8.76
N ASP A 75 -2.44 2.09 -7.84
CA ASP A 75 -1.30 2.50 -7.03
C ASP A 75 -1.44 2.02 -5.59
N TYR A 76 -0.31 1.62 -5.02
CA TYR A 76 -0.11 1.37 -3.61
C TYR A 76 0.80 2.44 -3.04
N ARG A 77 0.44 2.99 -1.87
CA ARG A 77 1.30 3.91 -1.12
C ARG A 77 1.36 3.48 0.33
N VAL A 78 2.57 3.24 0.83
CA VAL A 78 2.83 3.05 2.26
C VAL A 78 3.57 4.26 2.78
N ARG A 79 3.01 4.91 3.80
CA ARG A 79 3.57 6.11 4.42
C ARG A 79 3.99 5.80 5.84
N ILE A 80 5.23 6.16 6.19
CA ILE A 80 5.78 6.03 7.55
C ILE A 80 6.34 7.38 7.96
N THR A 81 6.01 7.83 9.17
CA THR A 81 6.55 9.06 9.74
C THR A 81 7.59 8.73 10.80
N LEU A 82 8.82 9.16 10.59
CA LEU A 82 9.95 8.93 11.48
C LEU A 82 10.37 10.22 12.17
N GLN A 83 10.85 10.08 13.40
CA GLN A 83 11.62 11.10 14.11
C GLN A 83 13.08 10.65 14.16
N THR A 84 13.99 11.53 13.74
CA THR A 84 15.41 11.23 13.59
C THR A 84 16.26 12.44 13.93
N ALA A 85 17.48 12.23 14.41
CA ALA A 85 18.50 13.27 14.54
C ALA A 85 19.38 13.38 13.27
N LEU A 86 19.16 12.52 12.27
CA LEU A 86 19.94 12.48 11.05
C LEU A 86 19.66 13.67 10.14
N THR A 87 20.67 14.04 9.36
CA THR A 87 20.56 15.01 8.27
C THR A 87 19.77 14.44 7.10
N PRO A 88 19.14 15.28 6.25
CA PRO A 88 18.45 14.80 5.06
C PRO A 88 19.35 13.95 4.16
N GLN A 89 20.63 14.32 4.02
CA GLN A 89 21.59 13.60 3.20
C GLN A 89 21.88 12.18 3.70
N GLU A 90 21.92 11.97 5.02
CA GLU A 90 22.10 10.64 5.61
C GLU A 90 20.87 9.75 5.39
N ILE A 91 19.67 10.34 5.52
CA ILE A 91 18.42 9.63 5.24
C ILE A 91 18.32 9.27 3.76
N HIS A 92 18.66 10.19 2.85
CA HIS A 92 18.73 9.90 1.43
C HIS A 92 19.67 8.73 1.15
N ARG A 93 20.90 8.76 1.67
CA ARG A 93 21.87 7.68 1.48
C ARG A 93 21.37 6.32 1.96
N HIS A 94 20.61 6.29 3.06
CA HIS A 94 19.99 5.07 3.58
C HIS A 94 18.97 4.49 2.60
N TYR A 95 18.08 5.33 2.06
CA TYR A 95 17.00 4.89 1.18
C TYR A 95 17.37 4.80 -0.31
N ASP A 96 18.44 5.45 -0.77
CA ASP A 96 18.91 5.38 -2.16
C ASP A 96 19.26 3.93 -2.58
N ASN A 97 19.78 3.16 -1.62
CA ASN A 97 20.14 1.76 -1.82
C ASN A 97 19.03 0.78 -1.36
N ALA A 98 17.88 1.28 -0.93
CA ALA A 98 16.78 0.42 -0.52
C ALA A 98 16.28 -0.41 -1.71
N SER A 99 16.24 -1.72 -1.53
CA SER A 99 15.70 -2.69 -2.49
C SER A 99 14.42 -3.30 -1.95
N ILE A 100 13.41 -2.46 -1.68
CA ILE A 100 12.09 -2.92 -1.25
C ILE A 100 11.36 -3.41 -2.50
N ALA A 101 10.94 -4.68 -2.49
CA ALA A 101 10.10 -5.21 -3.55
C ALA A 101 8.70 -4.60 -3.46
N GLY A 102 8.20 -4.06 -4.57
CA GLY A 102 6.80 -3.72 -4.78
C GLY A 102 5.94 -4.96 -4.99
N ALA A 103 4.68 -4.79 -5.37
CA ALA A 103 3.79 -5.85 -5.84
C ALA A 103 4.22 -6.36 -7.23
N GLU A 104 4.64 -5.49 -8.14
CA GLU A 104 5.13 -5.88 -9.47
C GLU A 104 6.58 -5.47 -9.75
N SER A 105 7.00 -4.30 -9.25
CA SER A 105 8.29 -3.72 -9.57
C SER A 105 9.12 -3.37 -8.33
N LYS A 106 10.23 -2.66 -8.48
CA LYS A 106 10.95 -2.11 -7.32
C LYS A 106 10.17 -0.91 -6.79
N ALA A 107 9.91 -0.88 -5.48
CA ALA A 107 9.21 0.23 -4.85
C ALA A 107 9.96 1.55 -5.04
N MET A 108 9.25 2.60 -5.44
CA MET A 108 9.75 3.96 -5.50
C MET A 108 9.64 4.62 -4.13
N ILE A 109 10.73 5.19 -3.62
CA ILE A 109 10.75 5.83 -2.30
C ILE A 109 10.84 7.35 -2.47
N SER A 110 9.88 8.07 -1.88
CA SER A 110 9.88 9.53 -1.76
C SER A 110 10.10 9.92 -0.30
N LEU A 111 10.91 10.96 -0.08
CA LEU A 111 11.26 11.46 1.25
C LEU A 111 10.84 12.91 1.39
N TYR A 112 10.05 13.21 2.42
CA TYR A 112 9.60 14.56 2.75
C TYR A 112 10.09 14.94 4.13
N PHE A 113 10.92 15.97 4.19
CA PHE A 113 11.50 16.47 5.45
C PHE A 113 10.69 17.64 5.97
N ARG A 114 10.38 17.61 7.27
CA ARG A 114 9.87 18.77 8.00
C ARG A 114 11.04 19.48 8.69
N ASP A 115 10.83 20.77 8.99
CA ASP A 115 11.78 21.57 9.74
C ASP A 115 12.17 20.94 11.09
N GLU A 116 13.39 21.27 11.52
CA GLU A 116 13.98 20.77 12.76
C GLU A 116 13.25 21.36 13.97
N ASP A 117 12.98 20.52 14.97
CA ASP A 117 12.42 20.97 16.24
C ASP A 117 13.50 21.63 17.11
N SER A 118 13.05 22.36 18.14
CA SER A 118 13.93 23.06 19.08
C SER A 118 14.81 22.13 19.92
N ALA A 119 14.59 20.83 19.87
CA ALA A 119 15.40 19.80 20.53
C ALA A 119 16.40 19.13 19.56
N GLY A 120 16.50 19.59 18.31
CA GLY A 120 17.40 19.05 17.28
C GLY A 120 16.87 17.77 16.61
N GLY A 121 15.60 17.41 16.86
CA GLY A 121 14.92 16.31 16.20
C GLY A 121 14.30 16.77 14.87
N ARG A 122 14.44 15.96 13.82
CA ARG A 122 13.80 16.15 12.52
C ARG A 122 12.71 15.12 12.31
N ARG A 123 11.61 15.53 11.70
CA ARG A 123 10.57 14.61 11.23
C ARG A 123 10.74 14.37 9.73
N VAL A 124 10.75 13.10 9.34
CA VAL A 124 10.78 12.69 7.93
C VAL A 124 9.59 11.79 7.65
N ILE A 125 8.92 12.04 6.54
CA ILE A 125 7.86 11.18 6.01
C ILE A 125 8.48 10.39 4.86
N VAL A 126 8.47 9.08 5.00
CA VAL A 126 8.91 8.13 3.99
C VAL A 126 7.68 7.58 3.32
N GLU A 127 7.55 7.78 2.01
CA GLU A 127 6.47 7.22 1.21
C GLU A 127 7.04 6.24 0.20
N ALA A 128 6.63 4.98 0.31
CA ALA A 128 6.96 3.93 -0.64
C ALA A 128 5.77 3.71 -1.57
N TYR A 129 6.04 3.69 -2.87
CA TYR A 129 5.06 3.58 -3.93
C TYR A 129 5.34 2.34 -4.78
N ASP A 130 4.28 1.70 -5.24
CA ASP A 130 4.31 0.74 -6.34
C ASP A 130 3.03 0.86 -7.15
N SER A 131 3.10 0.54 -8.44
CA SER A 131 1.97 0.64 -9.35
C SER A 131 1.90 -0.63 -10.19
N HIS A 132 0.69 -1.06 -10.53
CA HIS A 132 0.47 -2.14 -11.49
C HIS A 132 -0.65 -1.82 -12.47
N ASP A 133 -0.66 -2.53 -13.59
CA ASP A 133 -1.74 -2.44 -14.57
C ASP A 133 -3.05 -2.97 -13.98
N TRP A 134 -4.16 -2.37 -14.40
CA TRP A 134 -5.49 -2.78 -13.97
C TRP A 134 -5.80 -4.24 -14.34
N ASP A 135 -6.06 -5.09 -13.33
CA ASP A 135 -6.38 -6.51 -13.49
C ASP A 135 -7.78 -6.89 -13.01
N GLY A 136 -8.71 -5.92 -13.04
CA GLY A 136 -10.15 -6.14 -12.82
C GLY A 136 -10.70 -5.56 -11.52
N ASP A 137 -9.88 -4.94 -10.67
CA ASP A 137 -10.39 -4.17 -9.53
C ASP A 137 -10.96 -2.82 -10.00
N TRP A 138 -12.27 -2.68 -9.88
CA TRP A 138 -12.99 -1.47 -10.28
C TRP A 138 -12.64 -0.24 -9.45
N ARG A 139 -12.02 -0.40 -8.26
CA ARG A 139 -11.55 0.70 -7.41
C ARG A 139 -10.45 1.54 -8.07
N CYS A 140 -9.79 1.00 -9.10
CA CYS A 140 -8.74 1.69 -9.88
C CYS A 140 -9.21 2.26 -11.22
N TYR A 141 -10.49 2.09 -11.56
CA TYR A 141 -11.05 2.53 -12.84
C TYR A 141 -11.42 4.01 -12.83
#